data_AF-A0A2U3LQU0-F1
#
_entry.id   AF-A0A2U3LQU0-F1
#
_cell.length_a   1.000
_cell.length_b   1.000
_cell.length_c   1.000
_cell.angle_alpha   90.00
_cell.angle_beta   90.00
_cell.angle_gamma   90.00
#
_symmetry.space_group_name_H-M   'P 1'
#
loop_
_entity.id
_entity.type
_entity.pdbx_description
1 polymer ?
#
loop_
_entity_poly.entity_id
_entity_poly.type
_entity_poly.pdbx_seq_one_letter_code
_entity_poly.pdbx_strand_id
1 'polypeptide(L)' 'MMKAQTKTFGLCVDNADYQASLILGKVYRVLPDPRAAKDDLVRIVDESGEDYLYHRDHFVFVDFPPAVKKKILALERTA' A
#
# COMPACT_ATOMS: atom_id res chain seq x y z
N MET A 1 -4.89 -24.88 4.10
CA MET A 1 -5.14 -23.80 3.12
C MET A 1 -4.29 -22.59 3.50
N MET A 2 -3.08 -22.47 2.95
CA MET A 2 -2.23 -21.30 3.21
C MET A 2 -2.80 -20.14 2.40
N LYS A 3 -3.41 -19.16 3.07
CA LYS A 3 -3.78 -17.90 2.41
C LYS A 3 -2.48 -17.30 1.87
N ALA A 4 -2.42 -17.06 0.56
CA ALA A 4 -1.34 -16.31 -0.04
C ALA A 4 -1.17 -15.03 0.78
N GLN A 5 0.00 -14.86 1.39
CA GLN A 5 0.32 -13.73 2.22
C GLN A 5 0.55 -12.55 1.28
N THR A 6 -0.55 -11.99 0.76
CA THR A 6 -0.54 -10.76 -0.02
C THR A 6 -0.05 -9.68 0.91
N LYS A 7 1.21 -9.25 0.71
CA LYS A 7 1.80 -8.14 1.45
C LYS A 7 0.82 -6.98 1.36
N THR A 8 0.24 -6.62 2.50
CA THR A 8 -0.95 -5.79 2.57
C THR A 8 -0.59 -4.31 2.72
N PHE A 9 0.70 -4.03 2.92
CA PHE A 9 1.22 -2.71 3.20
C PHE A 9 2.54 -2.46 2.46
N GLY A 10 2.74 -1.23 2.01
CA GLY A 10 3.97 -0.73 1.40
C GLY A 10 4.42 0.56 2.10
N LEU A 11 5.68 0.59 2.55
CA LEU A 11 6.32 1.80 3.04
C LEU A 11 6.84 2.58 1.83
N CYS A 12 6.38 3.82 1.63
CA CYS A 12 6.87 4.68 0.57
C CYS A 12 8.33 5.07 0.87
N VAL A 13 9.24 4.75 -0.04
CA VAL A 13 10.67 5.08 0.03
C VAL A 13 11.13 6.01 -1.08
N ASP A 14 10.30 6.16 -2.13
CA ASP A 14 10.50 7.10 -3.22
C ASP A 14 9.14 7.64 -3.67
N ASN A 15 9.02 8.96 -3.79
CA ASN A 15 7.83 9.65 -4.26
C ASN A 15 8.11 10.56 -5.47
N ALA A 16 9.19 10.31 -6.21
CA ALA A 16 9.48 10.96 -7.48
C ALA A 16 8.23 10.97 -8.37
N ASP A 17 7.94 12.12 -8.97
CA ASP A 17 6.77 12.39 -9.82
C ASP A 17 5.38 12.29 -9.14
N TYR A 18 5.32 11.86 -7.87
CA TYR A 18 4.08 11.66 -7.11
C TYR A 18 4.07 12.40 -5.76
N GLN A 19 4.78 13.52 -5.65
CA GLN A 19 4.94 14.28 -4.40
C GLN A 19 3.62 14.78 -3.78
N ALA A 20 2.57 14.94 -4.60
CA ALA A 20 1.24 15.33 -4.13
C ALA A 20 0.40 14.16 -3.58
N SER A 21 0.72 12.92 -3.99
CA SER A 21 -0.06 11.72 -3.67
C SER A 21 0.64 10.79 -2.68
N LEU A 22 1.98 10.78 -2.67
CA LEU A 22 2.80 9.89 -1.85
C LEU A 22 3.69 10.68 -0.88
N ILE A 23 3.63 10.28 0.38
CA ILE A 23 4.41 10.81 1.49
C ILE A 23 5.53 9.82 1.82
N LEU A 24 6.78 10.26 1.71
CA LEU A 24 7.95 9.45 2.07
C LEU A 24 7.88 8.99 3.53
N GLY A 25 8.21 7.72 3.78
CA GLY A 25 8.17 7.11 5.10
C GLY A 25 6.77 6.76 5.61
N LYS A 26 5.70 7.08 4.86
CA LYS A 26 4.35 6.64 5.21
C LYS A 26 4.10 5.21 4.74
N VAL A 27 3.34 4.48 5.55
CA VAL A 27 2.85 3.14 5.23
C VAL A 27 1.48 3.27 4.56
N TYR A 28 1.37 2.68 3.39
CA TYR A 28 0.17 2.66 2.56
C TYR A 28 -0.44 1.26 2.50
N ARG A 29 -1.75 1.17 2.36
CA ARG A 29 -2.46 -0.09 2.14
C ARG A 29 -2.36 -0.51 0.67
N VAL A 30 -1.93 -1.74 0.44
CA VAL A 30 -1.84 -2.37 -0.89
C VAL A 30 -3.08 -3.23 -1.13
N LEU A 31 -3.78 -2.97 -2.22
CA LEU A 31 -4.89 -3.78 -2.69
C LEU A 31 -4.38 -4.88 -3.63
N PRO A 32 -4.82 -6.14 -3.46
CA PRO A 32 -4.47 -7.21 -4.39
C PRO A 32 -4.99 -6.90 -5.80
N ASP A 33 -4.08 -6.78 -6.76
CA ASP A 33 -4.43 -6.59 -8.18
C ASP A 33 -3.52 -7.47 -9.05
N PRO A 34 -3.95 -8.69 -9.39
CA PRO A 34 -3.16 -9.60 -10.21
C PRO A 34 -2.95 -9.13 -11.65
N ARG A 35 -3.69 -8.11 -12.12
CA ARG A 35 -3.50 -7.53 -13.45
C ARG A 35 -2.38 -6.52 -13.40
N ALA A 36 -2.46 -5.56 -12.48
CA ALA A 36 -1.42 -4.55 -12.26
C ALA A 36 -0.06 -5.19 -11.92
N ALA A 37 -0.07 -6.25 -11.12
CA ALA A 37 1.15 -6.95 -10.73
C ALA A 37 1.94 -7.57 -11.91
N LYS A 38 1.31 -7.75 -13.09
CA LYS A 38 2.01 -8.21 -14.31
C LYS A 38 2.92 -7.14 -14.90
N ASP A 39 2.60 -5.88 -14.63
CA ASP A 39 3.29 -4.71 -15.14
C ASP A 39 4.12 -4.02 -14.03
N ASP A 40 4.46 -4.77 -12.97
CA ASP A 40 5.17 -4.28 -11.77
C ASP A 40 4.47 -3.09 -11.06
N LEU A 41 3.16 -2.96 -11.27
CA LEU A 41 2.32 -1.97 -10.61
C LEU A 41 1.66 -2.53 -9.35
N VAL A 42 1.50 -1.65 -8.36
CA VAL A 42 0.74 -1.91 -7.14
C VAL A 42 -0.38 -0.92 -6.96
N ARG A 43 -1.53 -1.44 -6.53
CA ARG A 43 -2.71 -0.63 -6.24
C ARG A 43 -2.64 -0.15 -4.79
N ILE A 44 -2.49 1.15 -4.60
CA ILE A 44 -2.35 1.81 -3.30
C ILE A 44 -3.54 2.73 -3.09
N VAL A 45 -4.08 2.72 -1.86
CA VAL A 45 -4.99 3.77 -1.41
C VAL A 45 -4.17 4.93 -0.88
N ASP A 46 -4.27 6.10 -1.52
CA ASP A 46 -3.46 7.27 -1.18
C ASP A 46 -4.13 8.18 -0.13
N GLU A 47 -3.60 9.40 0.06
CA GLU A 47 -4.12 10.38 1.02
C GLU A 47 -5.57 10.83 0.77
N SER A 48 -6.06 10.70 -0.47
CA SER A 48 -7.44 11.04 -0.81
C SER A 48 -8.43 9.94 -0.45
N GLY A 49 -7.95 8.74 -0.11
CA GLY A 49 -8.80 7.56 0.09
C GLY A 49 -9.17 6.84 -1.20
N GLU A 50 -8.74 7.36 -2.35
CA GLU A 50 -8.90 6.73 -3.66
C GLU A 50 -7.77 5.74 -3.94
N ASP A 51 -8.04 4.74 -4.79
CA ASP A 51 -7.05 3.74 -5.17
C ASP A 51 -6.40 4.03 -6.54
N TYR A 52 -5.07 4.11 -6.54
CA TYR A 52 -4.26 4.37 -7.73
C TYR A 52 -3.19 3.31 -7.94
N LEU A 53 -2.68 3.22 -9.17
CA LEU A 53 -1.57 2.33 -9.53
C LEU A 53 -0.25 3.10 -9.49
N TYR A 54 0.73 2.52 -8.81
CA TYR A 54 2.09 3.05 -8.72
C TYR A 54 3.09 1.95 -9.03
N HIS A 55 4.28 2.32 -9.48
CA HIS A 55 5.36 1.35 -9.62
C HIS A 55 5.75 0.78 -8.27
N ARG A 56 5.96 -0.54 -8.20
CA ARG A 56 6.35 -1.24 -6.97
C ARG A 56 7.64 -0.69 -6.34
N ASP A 57 8.54 -0.11 -7.13
CA ASP A 57 9.85 0.36 -6.67
C ASP A 57 9.77 1.60 -5.78
N HIS A 58 8.66 2.32 -5.81
CA HIS A 58 8.37 3.39 -4.84
C HIS A 58 8.19 2.84 -3.41
N PHE A 59 8.03 1.53 -3.24
CA PHE A 59 7.64 0.93 -1.98
C PHE A 59 8.55 -0.22 -1.52
N VAL A 60 8.82 -0.23 -0.22
CA VAL A 60 9.29 -1.42 0.49
C VAL A 60 8.08 -2.11 1.12
N PHE A 61 7.77 -3.32 0.65
CA PHE A 61 6.63 -4.06 1.17
C PHE A 61 6.90 -4.65 2.55
N VAL A 62 6.02 -4.32 3.50
CA VAL A 62 6.12 -4.70 4.90
C VAL A 62 4.89 -5.49 5.33
N ASP A 63 5.04 -6.28 6.39
CA ASP A 63 3.93 -6.98 7.02
C ASP A 63 3.91 -6.65 8.52
N PHE A 64 2.73 -6.71 9.13
CA PHE A 64 2.53 -6.36 10.53
C PHE A 64 1.85 -7.50 11.29
N PRO A 65 2.05 -7.59 12.62
CA PRO A 65 1.26 -8.47 13.46
C PRO A 65 -0.25 -8.20 13.30
N PRO A 66 -1.13 -9.21 13.39
CA PRO A 66 -2.57 -9.04 13.19
C PRO A 66 -3.21 -7.92 14.03
N ALA A 67 -2.74 -7.74 15.27
CA ALA A 67 -3.21 -6.67 16.15
C ALA A 67 -2.94 -5.26 15.58
N VAL A 68 -1.77 -5.06 14.98
CA VAL A 68 -1.38 -3.80 14.35
C VAL A 68 -2.19 -3.57 13.08
N LYS A 69 -2.35 -4.59 12.22
CA LYS A 69 -3.19 -4.50 11.01
C LYS A 69 -4.60 -4.03 11.33
N LYS A 70 -5.22 -4.61 12.36
CA LYS A 70 -6.58 -4.25 12.79
C LYS A 70 -6.67 -2.78 13.23
N LYS A 71 -5.62 -2.26 13.88
CA LYS A 71 -5.57 -0.85 14.29
C LYS A 71 -5.38 0.09 13.10
N ILE A 72 -4.46 -0.20 12.18
CA ILE A 72 -4.26 0.59 10.96
C ILE A 72 -5.56 0.69 10.15
N LEU A 73 -6.20 -0.46 9.87
CA LEU A 73 -7.47 -0.50 9.11
C LEU A 73 -8.63 0.20 9.82
N ALA A 74 -8.61 0.33 11.15
CA ALA A 74 -9.63 1.08 11.88
C ALA A 74 -9.42 2.59 11.75
N LEU A 75 -8.16 3.05 11.72
CA LEU A 75 -7.82 4.47 11.55
C LEU A 75 -8.23 4.97 10.15
N GLU A 76 -8.00 4.17 9.11
CA GLU A 76 -8.38 4.51 7.72
C GLU A 76 -9.90 4.73 7.53
N ARG A 77 -10.76 4.08 8.33
CA ARG A 77 -12.23 4.22 8.22
C ARG A 77 -12.78 5.46 8.91
N THR A 78 -11.94 6.19 9.63
CA THR A 78 -12.33 7.34 10.46
C THR A 78 -11.78 8.66 9.90
N ALA A 79 -10.94 8.58 8.86
CA ALA A 79 -10.33 9.72 8.19
C ALA A 79 -11.20 10.25 7.05
#